data_AF-A0A7C7VAZ5-F1
#
_entry.id   AF-A0A7C7VAZ5-F1
#
_cell.length_a   1.000
_cell.length_b   1.000
_cell.length_c   1.000
_cell.angle_alpha   90.00
_cell.angle_beta   90.00
_cell.angle_gamma   90.00
#
_symmetry.space_group_name_H-M   'P 1'
#
loop_
_entity.id
_entity.type
_entity.pdbx_description
1 polymer ?
#
loop_
_entity_poly.entity_id
_entity_poly.type
_entity_poly.pdbx_seq_one_letter_code
_entity_poly.pdbx_strand_id
1 'polypeptide(L)'
;MGTKEVICKLKGQFFLSPREEKFLKYLKEELNLPDNVIEEGIRECLKSVNPYLRRNYPIFRCLSKILEIHKLRSLSKARNNHLNWRKVFYRKIDAVKHLLSTQEFKIPKSEEEAEEILRSLEKELFKKLWKELDNVEKKKIVAKYKEVKEENEELFKELVKHELRRIYEIPYLSLYVD
;
A
#
# COMPACT_ATOMS: atom_id res chain seq x y z
N MET A 1 11.68 -21.83 -4.98
CA MET A 1 11.97 -21.28 -3.64
C MET A 1 10.83 -20.35 -3.29
N GLY A 2 10.10 -20.61 -2.21
CA GLY A 2 8.96 -19.78 -1.83
C GLY A 2 9.41 -18.45 -1.22
N THR A 3 8.60 -17.39 -1.33
CA THR A 3 8.91 -16.06 -0.75
C THR A 3 9.32 -16.14 0.71
N LYS A 4 8.68 -17.01 1.50
CA LYS A 4 9.02 -17.28 2.90
C LYS A 4 10.47 -17.73 3.08
N GLU A 5 10.94 -18.65 2.24
CA GLU A 5 12.32 -19.17 2.27
C GLU A 5 13.33 -18.09 1.90
N VAL A 6 13.02 -17.27 0.90
CA VAL A 6 13.84 -16.13 0.49
C VAL A 6 14.00 -15.14 1.65
N ILE A 7 12.90 -14.79 2.33
CA ILE A 7 12.94 -13.88 3.48
C ILE A 7 13.76 -14.47 4.63
N CYS A 8 13.55 -15.76 4.94
CA CYS A 8 14.31 -16.47 5.97
C CYS A 8 15.82 -16.45 5.67
N LYS A 9 16.20 -16.69 4.41
CA LYS A 9 17.60 -16.60 3.95
C LYS A 9 18.15 -15.18 4.08
N LEU A 10 17.41 -14.15 3.68
CA LEU A 10 17.84 -12.75 3.80
C LEU A 10 18.06 -12.31 5.25
N LYS A 11 17.28 -12.88 6.19
CA LYS A 11 17.39 -12.61 7.63
C LYS A 11 18.39 -13.50 8.37
N GLY A 12 18.87 -14.59 7.75
CA GLY A 12 19.71 -15.57 8.42
C GLY A 12 18.97 -16.36 9.51
N GLN A 13 17.71 -16.74 9.24
CA GLN A 13 16.88 -17.52 10.17
C GLN A 13 16.18 -18.69 9.46
N PHE A 14 15.66 -19.65 10.23
CA PHE A 14 15.01 -20.85 9.69
C PHE A 14 13.50 -20.70 9.47
N PHE A 15 12.84 -19.83 10.24
CA PHE A 15 11.40 -19.64 10.19
C PHE A 15 11.06 -18.16 10.40
N LEU A 16 9.91 -17.73 9.88
CA LEU A 16 9.31 -16.44 10.21
C LEU A 16 8.58 -16.56 11.54
N SER A 17 8.61 -15.52 12.37
CA SER A 17 7.73 -15.51 13.54
C SER A 17 6.24 -15.50 13.11
N PRO A 18 5.30 -15.93 13.96
CA PRO A 18 3.86 -15.90 13.63
C PRO A 18 3.37 -14.52 13.18
N ARG A 19 3.98 -13.44 13.71
CA ARG A 19 3.70 -12.06 13.29
C ARG A 19 4.18 -11.76 11.87
N GLU A 20 5.40 -12.19 11.54
CA GLU A 20 5.96 -12.03 10.21
C GLU A 20 5.21 -12.89 9.17
N GLU A 21 4.72 -14.07 9.55
CA GLU A 21 3.84 -14.88 8.69
C GLU A 21 2.51 -14.19 8.41
N LYS A 22 1.87 -13.61 9.43
CA LYS A 22 0.65 -12.81 9.25
C LYS A 22 0.91 -11.60 8.35
N PHE A 23 2.03 -10.91 8.52
CA PHE A 23 2.40 -9.79 7.66
C PHE A 23 2.62 -10.24 6.21
N LEU A 24 3.32 -11.35 5.98
CA LEU A 24 3.50 -11.90 4.64
C LEU A 24 2.16 -12.30 4.00
N LYS A 25 1.27 -12.93 4.78
CA LYS A 25 -0.10 -13.24 4.35
C LYS A 25 -0.86 -11.98 3.95
N TYR A 26 -0.79 -10.93 4.77
CA TYR A 26 -1.37 -9.61 4.46
C TYR A 26 -0.83 -9.03 3.14
N LEU A 27 0.49 -9.05 2.92
CA LEU A 27 1.07 -8.54 1.66
C LEU A 27 0.53 -9.29 0.43
N LYS A 28 0.36 -10.61 0.54
CA LYS A 28 -0.07 -11.48 -0.57
C LYS A 28 -1.58 -11.46 -0.80
N GLU A 29 -2.37 -11.54 0.26
CA GLU A 29 -3.81 -11.75 0.17
C GLU A 29 -4.59 -10.43 0.21
N GLU A 30 -4.16 -9.48 1.05
CA GLU A 30 -4.91 -8.25 1.29
C GLU A 30 -4.41 -7.12 0.38
N LEU A 31 -3.09 -7.00 0.20
CA LEU A 31 -2.51 -6.03 -0.74
C LEU A 31 -2.28 -6.60 -2.15
N ASN A 32 -2.49 -7.90 -2.35
CA ASN A 32 -2.32 -8.58 -3.64
C ASN A 32 -0.97 -8.28 -4.31
N LEU A 33 0.10 -8.19 -3.52
CA LEU A 33 1.42 -7.84 -4.04
C LEU A 33 2.12 -9.08 -4.65
N PRO A 34 2.72 -8.94 -5.84
CA PRO A 34 3.50 -10.02 -6.44
C PRO A 34 4.67 -10.46 -5.55
N ASP A 35 4.93 -11.77 -5.49
CA ASP A 35 6.02 -12.36 -4.69
C ASP A 35 7.38 -11.71 -4.97
N ASN A 36 7.67 -11.44 -6.25
CA ASN A 36 8.92 -10.80 -6.65
C ASN A 36 9.06 -9.34 -6.16
N VAL A 37 7.95 -8.62 -5.98
CA VAL A 37 7.92 -7.26 -5.40
C VAL A 37 8.19 -7.33 -3.89
N ILE A 38 7.56 -8.29 -3.21
CA ILE A 38 7.76 -8.51 -1.77
C ILE A 38 9.23 -8.87 -1.49
N GLU A 39 9.78 -9.82 -2.25
CA GLU A 39 11.17 -10.28 -2.10
C GLU A 39 12.19 -9.16 -2.32
N GLU A 40 11.99 -8.37 -3.39
CA GLU A 40 12.87 -7.24 -3.69
C GLU A 40 12.74 -6.14 -2.64
N GLY A 41 11.52 -5.82 -2.19
CA GLY A 41 11.27 -4.80 -1.19
C GLY A 41 11.93 -5.12 0.15
N ILE A 42 11.84 -6.38 0.58
CA ILE A 42 12.52 -6.85 1.80
C ILE A 42 14.04 -6.86 1.60
N ARG A 43 14.52 -7.27 0.43
CA ARG A 43 15.97 -7.25 0.13
C ARG A 43 16.54 -5.83 0.20
N GLU A 44 15.92 -4.87 -0.47
CA GLU A 44 16.35 -3.47 -0.45
C GLU A 44 16.25 -2.86 0.94
N CYS A 45 15.19 -3.17 1.69
CA CYS A 45 15.03 -2.75 3.08
C CYS A 45 16.16 -3.26 3.98
N LEU A 46 16.53 -4.54 3.86
CA LEU A 46 17.55 -5.15 4.72
C LEU A 46 18.99 -4.74 4.36
N LYS A 47 19.23 -4.09 3.22
CA LYS A 47 20.57 -3.54 2.88
C LYS A 47 21.03 -2.50 3.90
N SER A 48 20.12 -1.70 4.45
CA SER A 48 20.43 -0.71 5.50
C SER A 48 20.52 -1.30 6.91
N VAL A 49 20.22 -2.60 7.06
CA VAL A 49 20.26 -3.29 8.35
C VAL A 49 21.55 -4.10 8.46
N ASN A 50 22.27 -3.91 9.58
CA ASN A 50 23.46 -4.70 9.90
C ASN A 50 23.13 -6.21 9.82
N PRO A 51 23.91 -7.01 9.05
CA PRO A 51 23.68 -8.44 8.88
C PRO A 51 23.44 -9.21 10.19
N TYR A 52 24.17 -8.90 11.26
CA TYR A 52 24.02 -9.56 12.56
C TYR A 52 22.68 -9.28 13.25
N LEU A 53 22.03 -8.16 12.91
CA LEU A 53 20.74 -7.74 13.48
C LEU A 53 19.55 -8.16 12.63
N ARG A 54 19.75 -8.62 11.39
CA ARG A 54 18.65 -8.94 10.45
C ARG A 54 17.72 -10.04 10.95
N ARG A 55 18.25 -11.01 11.70
CA ARG A 55 17.46 -12.09 12.31
C ARG A 55 16.31 -11.53 13.15
N ASN A 56 16.60 -10.53 13.98
CA ASN A 56 15.62 -9.90 14.86
C ASN A 56 14.92 -8.70 14.21
N TYR A 57 15.30 -8.31 12.99
CA TYR A 57 14.72 -7.16 12.32
C TYR A 57 13.32 -7.47 11.76
N PRO A 58 12.24 -6.87 12.27
CA PRO A 58 10.90 -7.27 11.86
C PRO A 58 10.57 -6.84 10.42
N ILE A 59 10.12 -7.79 9.58
CA ILE A 59 9.88 -7.51 8.14
C ILE A 59 8.76 -6.51 7.87
N PHE A 60 7.84 -6.28 8.80
CA PHE A 60 6.80 -5.26 8.65
C PHE A 60 7.35 -3.84 8.59
N ARG A 61 8.57 -3.61 9.09
CA ARG A 61 9.29 -2.34 8.90
C ARG A 61 9.70 -2.09 7.45
N CYS A 62 9.69 -3.13 6.62
CA CYS A 62 10.01 -3.03 5.21
C CYS A 62 8.82 -2.64 4.32
N LEU A 63 7.62 -2.42 4.87
CA LEU A 63 6.43 -2.09 4.07
C LEU A 63 6.68 -0.91 3.14
N SER A 64 7.23 0.20 3.66
CA SER A 64 7.45 1.41 2.87
C SER A 64 8.30 1.13 1.63
N LYS A 65 9.37 0.35 1.79
CA LYS A 65 10.24 -0.07 0.68
C LYS A 65 9.54 -1.03 -0.29
N ILE A 66 8.73 -1.97 0.21
CA ILE A 66 7.93 -2.88 -0.63
C ILE A 66 6.94 -2.08 -1.51
N LEU A 67 6.23 -1.13 -0.92
CA LEU A 67 5.28 -0.27 -1.64
C LEU A 67 5.98 0.65 -2.65
N GLU A 68 7.16 1.15 -2.32
CA GLU A 68 7.99 1.93 -3.24
C GLU A 68 8.39 1.10 -4.47
N ILE A 69 8.86 -0.14 -4.29
CA ILE A 69 9.22 -1.02 -5.40
C ILE A 69 7.99 -1.39 -6.24
N HIS A 70 6.86 -1.66 -5.59
CA HIS A 70 5.60 -1.91 -6.30
C HIS A 70 5.26 -0.75 -7.24
N LYS A 71 5.29 0.46 -6.69
CA LYS A 71 5.01 1.70 -7.44
C LYS A 71 5.99 1.90 -8.60
N LEU A 72 7.30 1.71 -8.38
CA LEU A 72 8.32 1.86 -9.41
C LEU A 72 8.11 0.88 -10.57
N ARG A 73 7.81 -0.39 -10.27
CA ARG A 73 7.54 -1.40 -11.30
C ARG A 73 6.24 -1.12 -12.06
N SER A 74 5.21 -0.68 -11.35
CA SER A 74 3.95 -0.24 -11.96
C SER A 74 4.15 0.94 -12.92
N LEU A 75 4.96 1.93 -12.52
CA LEU A 75 5.38 3.05 -13.38
C LEU A 75 6.10 2.55 -14.64
N SER A 76 7.10 1.68 -14.49
CA SER A 76 7.84 1.12 -15.62
C SER A 76 6.94 0.34 -16.57
N LYS A 77 6.00 -0.45 -16.05
CA LYS A 77 5.05 -1.23 -16.85
C LYS A 77 4.09 -0.33 -17.62
N ALA A 78 3.58 0.73 -16.99
CA ALA A 78 2.69 1.69 -17.63
C ALA A 78 3.40 2.45 -18.76
N ARG A 79 4.65 2.87 -18.56
CA ARG A 79 5.47 3.51 -19.60
C ARG A 79 5.70 2.59 -20.80
N ASN A 80 5.98 1.31 -20.56
CA ASN A 80 6.20 0.33 -21.62
C ASN A 80 4.92 -0.01 -22.42
N ASN A 81 3.74 0.20 -21.82
CA ASN A 81 2.45 -0.18 -22.41
C ASN A 81 1.68 0.99 -23.06
N HIS A 82 2.31 2.14 -23.28
CA HIS A 82 1.65 3.35 -23.80
C HIS A 82 0.32 3.66 -23.09
N LEU A 83 0.37 3.73 -21.75
CA LEU A 83 -0.80 4.00 -20.91
C LEU A 83 -1.58 5.23 -21.42
N ASN A 84 -2.86 5.05 -21.76
CA ASN A 84 -3.76 6.19 -21.98
C ASN A 84 -4.17 6.75 -20.62
N TRP A 85 -3.28 7.55 -20.04
CA TRP A 85 -3.43 8.11 -18.69
C TRP A 85 -4.72 8.92 -18.53
N ARG A 86 -5.20 9.59 -19.59
CA ARG A 86 -6.48 10.32 -19.57
C ARG A 86 -7.64 9.39 -19.29
N LYS A 87 -7.72 8.28 -20.02
CA LYS A 87 -8.79 7.28 -19.85
C LYS A 87 -8.75 6.67 -18.45
N VAL A 88 -7.55 6.35 -17.95
CA VAL A 88 -7.37 5.81 -16.59
C VAL A 88 -7.78 6.81 -15.54
N PHE A 89 -7.34 8.06 -15.66
CA PHE A 89 -7.70 9.16 -14.75
C PHE A 89 -9.22 9.30 -14.62
N TYR A 90 -9.92 9.49 -15.75
CA TYR A 90 -11.38 9.66 -15.72
C TYR A 90 -12.11 8.45 -15.13
N ARG A 91 -11.68 7.23 -15.47
CA ARG A 91 -12.25 6.00 -14.88
C ARG A 91 -12.10 5.98 -13.36
N LYS A 92 -10.93 6.36 -12.83
CA LYS A 92 -10.66 6.40 -11.38
C LYS A 92 -11.48 7.48 -10.69
N ILE A 93 -11.61 8.66 -11.30
CA ILE A 93 -12.46 9.75 -10.80
C ILE A 93 -13.93 9.33 -10.77
N ASP A 94 -14.43 8.73 -11.86
CA ASP A 94 -15.82 8.27 -11.95
C ASP A 94 -16.18 7.25 -10.86
N ALA A 95 -15.22 6.40 -10.47
CA ALA A 95 -15.42 5.44 -9.39
C ALA A 95 -15.62 6.11 -8.02
N VAL A 96 -15.01 7.27 -7.77
CA VAL A 96 -15.01 7.91 -6.44
C VAL A 96 -15.81 9.22 -6.36
N LYS A 97 -16.33 9.72 -7.49
CA LYS A 97 -17.06 11.00 -7.55
C LYS A 97 -18.26 11.07 -6.59
N HIS A 98 -18.91 9.94 -6.33
CA HIS A 98 -20.07 9.87 -5.43
C HIS A 98 -19.68 10.03 -3.94
N LEU A 99 -18.41 9.79 -3.59
CA LEU A 99 -17.87 9.95 -2.24
C LEU A 99 -17.23 11.33 -2.02
N LEU A 100 -16.90 12.03 -3.11
CA LEU A 100 -16.32 13.37 -3.08
C LEU A 100 -17.44 14.41 -2.98
N SER A 101 -17.36 15.30 -1.98
CA SER A 101 -18.33 16.39 -1.80
C SER A 101 -18.14 17.53 -2.80
N THR A 102 -16.98 17.60 -3.46
CA THR A 102 -16.58 18.70 -4.33
C THR A 102 -16.47 18.21 -5.77
N GLN A 103 -17.34 18.75 -6.62
CA GLN A 103 -17.47 18.38 -8.05
C GLN A 103 -16.38 18.97 -8.95
N GLU A 104 -15.49 19.83 -8.43
CA GLU A 104 -14.48 20.51 -9.24
C GLU A 104 -13.08 19.93 -8.97
N PHE A 105 -12.66 19.01 -9.84
CA PHE A 105 -11.25 18.65 -10.00
C PHE A 105 -10.71 19.38 -11.23
N LYS A 106 -9.49 19.89 -11.11
CA LYS A 106 -8.78 20.50 -12.25
C LYS A 106 -8.56 19.45 -13.33
N ILE A 107 -8.81 19.79 -14.59
CA ILE A 107 -8.48 18.90 -15.71
C ILE A 107 -6.96 18.84 -15.84
N PRO A 108 -6.32 17.66 -15.69
CA PRO A 108 -4.88 17.52 -15.83
C PRO A 108 -4.42 17.79 -17.27
N LYS A 109 -3.32 18.54 -17.41
CA LYS A 109 -2.65 18.83 -18.68
C LYS A 109 -1.54 17.83 -18.99
N SER A 110 -1.01 17.13 -17.99
CA SER A 110 0.01 16.08 -18.14
C SER A 110 -0.29 14.83 -17.31
N GLU A 111 0.46 13.75 -17.57
CA GLU A 111 0.41 12.50 -16.81
C GLU A 111 0.84 12.71 -15.35
N GLU A 112 1.87 13.53 -15.12
CA GLU A 112 2.34 13.89 -13.78
C GLU A 112 1.26 14.65 -13.00
N GLU A 113 0.63 15.64 -13.63
CA GLU A 113 -0.45 16.42 -13.00
C GLU A 113 -1.65 15.52 -12.68
N ALA A 114 -2.00 14.58 -13.55
CA ALA A 114 -3.06 13.60 -13.31
C ALA A 114 -2.77 12.71 -12.09
N GLU A 115 -1.54 12.20 -11.95
CA GLU A 115 -1.13 11.41 -10.78
C GLU A 115 -1.12 12.25 -9.49
N GLU A 116 -0.67 13.51 -9.55
CA GLU A 116 -0.70 14.41 -8.39
C GLU A 116 -2.11 14.72 -7.92
N ILE A 117 -3.04 14.93 -8.86
CA ILE A 117 -4.46 15.13 -8.55
C ILE A 117 -5.04 13.88 -7.89
N LEU A 118 -4.82 12.69 -8.46
CA LEU A 118 -5.31 11.44 -7.89
C LEU A 118 -4.77 11.20 -6.47
N ARG A 119 -3.48 11.47 -6.21
CA ARG A 119 -2.90 11.36 -4.87
C ARG A 119 -3.48 12.35 -3.87
N SER A 120 -3.74 13.58 -4.32
CA SER A 120 -4.32 14.62 -3.47
C SER A 120 -5.75 14.27 -3.10
N LEU A 121 -6.55 13.87 -4.10
CA LEU A 121 -7.90 13.36 -3.89
C LEU A 121 -7.93 12.15 -2.97
N GLU A 122 -6.98 11.22 -3.11
CA GLU A 122 -6.88 10.06 -2.25
C GLU A 122 -6.68 10.42 -0.77
N LYS A 123 -5.77 11.36 -0.50
CA LYS A 123 -5.52 11.84 0.87
C LYS A 123 -6.75 12.50 1.47
N GLU A 124 -7.43 13.35 0.70
CA GLU A 124 -8.65 14.05 1.15
C GLU A 124 -9.80 13.08 1.38
N LEU A 125 -10.01 12.16 0.44
CA LEU A 125 -11.05 11.13 0.49
C LEU A 125 -10.90 10.27 1.74
N PHE A 126 -9.73 9.66 1.99
CA PHE A 126 -9.56 8.81 3.17
C PHE A 126 -9.63 9.60 4.47
N LYS A 127 -9.19 10.87 4.49
CA LYS A 127 -9.35 11.73 5.66
C LYS A 127 -10.82 12.02 5.96
N LYS A 128 -11.64 12.23 4.93
CA LYS A 128 -13.09 12.42 5.05
C LYS A 128 -13.79 11.14 5.50
N LEU A 129 -13.56 10.03 4.81
CA LEU A 129 -14.16 8.72 5.13
C LEU A 129 -13.81 8.30 6.55
N TRP A 130 -12.56 8.47 6.98
CA TRP A 130 -12.18 8.19 8.36
C TRP A 130 -12.93 9.09 9.35
N LYS A 131 -13.24 10.36 9.04
CA LYS A 131 -14.02 11.21 9.95
C LYS A 131 -15.47 10.77 10.02
N GLU A 132 -16.08 10.42 8.89
CA GLU A 132 -17.48 10.02 8.77
C GLU A 132 -17.76 8.60 9.27
N LEU A 133 -16.75 7.72 9.31
CA LEU A 133 -16.88 6.36 9.84
C LEU A 133 -17.39 6.38 11.29
N ASP A 134 -18.32 5.49 11.62
CA ASP A 134 -18.88 5.44 12.96
C ASP A 134 -17.83 5.03 14.01
N ASN A 135 -18.08 5.41 15.26
CA ASN A 135 -17.14 5.16 16.36
C ASN A 135 -16.97 3.66 16.68
N VAL A 136 -17.94 2.81 16.33
CA VAL A 136 -17.85 1.36 16.57
C VAL A 136 -16.91 0.73 15.55
N GLU A 137 -17.05 1.06 14.27
CA GLU A 137 -16.16 0.60 13.20
C GLU A 137 -14.74 1.12 13.34
N LYS A 138 -14.57 2.40 13.69
CA LYS A 138 -13.25 2.95 14.04
C LYS A 138 -12.55 2.12 15.12
N LYS A 139 -13.28 1.78 16.19
CA LYS A 139 -12.74 0.95 17.28
C LYS A 139 -12.39 -0.45 16.80
N LYS A 140 -13.20 -1.07 15.93
CA LYS A 140 -12.89 -2.38 15.34
C LYS A 140 -11.60 -2.35 14.52
N ILE A 141 -11.43 -1.35 13.64
CA ILE A 141 -10.21 -1.20 12.83
C ILE A 141 -8.98 -0.97 13.71
N VAL A 142 -9.08 -0.06 14.69
CA VAL A 142 -7.98 0.23 15.62
C VAL A 142 -7.62 -1.00 16.45
N ALA A 143 -8.61 -1.77 16.93
CA ALA A 143 -8.37 -2.99 17.69
C ALA A 143 -7.70 -4.08 16.84
N LYS A 144 -8.13 -4.23 15.57
CA LYS A 144 -7.54 -5.19 14.62
C LYS A 144 -6.05 -4.95 14.40
N TYR A 145 -5.62 -3.69 14.38
CA TYR A 145 -4.22 -3.30 14.11
C TYR A 145 -3.53 -2.63 15.31
N LYS A 146 -3.96 -2.91 16.54
CA LYS A 146 -3.44 -2.27 17.75
C LYS A 146 -1.92 -2.43 17.89
N GLU A 147 -1.42 -3.67 17.76
CA GLU A 147 0.02 -3.96 17.86
C GLU A 147 0.82 -3.17 16.82
N VAL A 148 0.30 -3.03 15.60
CA VAL A 148 0.96 -2.32 14.51
C VAL A 148 0.98 -0.81 14.75
N LYS A 149 -0.10 -0.26 15.32
CA LYS A 149 -0.19 1.16 15.69
C LYS A 149 0.92 1.58 16.66
N GLU A 150 1.24 0.71 17.61
CA GLU A 150 2.26 0.98 18.64
C GLU A 150 3.69 0.91 18.08
N GLU A 151 3.92 0.08 17.06
CA GLU A 151 5.26 -0.20 16.53
C GLU A 151 5.61 0.58 15.25
N ASN A 152 4.61 0.87 14.40
CA ASN A 152 4.79 1.53 13.11
C ASN A 152 3.51 2.29 12.69
N GLU A 153 3.49 3.59 13.00
CA GLU A 153 2.36 4.48 12.68
C GLU A 153 2.10 4.58 11.16
N GLU A 154 3.13 4.49 10.32
CA GLU A 154 2.98 4.57 8.86
C GLU A 154 2.26 3.33 8.32
N LEU A 155 2.70 2.14 8.72
CA LEU A 155 2.03 0.89 8.35
C LEU A 155 0.59 0.88 8.89
N PHE A 156 0.36 1.40 10.10
CA PHE A 156 -0.99 1.53 10.64
C PHE A 156 -1.87 2.44 9.76
N LYS A 157 -1.37 3.59 9.30
CA LYS A 157 -2.10 4.49 8.39
C LYS A 157 -2.46 3.79 7.07
N GLU A 158 -1.53 3.01 6.50
CA GLU A 158 -1.79 2.26 5.28
C GLU A 158 -2.83 1.13 5.49
N LEU A 159 -2.79 0.44 6.63
CA LEU A 159 -3.79 -0.56 7.00
C LEU A 159 -5.18 0.05 7.18
N VAL A 160 -5.27 1.23 7.79
CA VAL A 160 -6.53 1.96 7.90
C VAL A 160 -7.07 2.34 6.51
N LYS A 161 -6.22 2.85 5.61
CA LYS A 161 -6.63 3.15 4.24
C LYS A 161 -7.12 1.90 3.52
N HIS A 162 -6.44 0.76 3.69
CA HIS A 162 -6.86 -0.52 3.10
C HIS A 162 -8.26 -0.95 3.58
N GLU A 163 -8.54 -0.86 4.88
CA GLU A 163 -9.89 -1.15 5.39
C GLU A 163 -10.94 -0.21 4.81
N LEU A 164 -10.64 1.09 4.74
CA LEU A 164 -11.55 2.06 4.15
C LEU A 164 -11.79 1.78 2.66
N ARG A 165 -10.77 1.34 1.90
CA ARG A 165 -10.97 0.89 0.51
C ARG A 165 -11.95 -0.25 0.43
N ARG A 166 -11.84 -1.23 1.33
CA ARG A 166 -12.71 -2.40 1.33
C ARG A 166 -14.14 -2.06 1.71
N ILE A 167 -14.33 -1.22 2.73
CA ILE A 167 -15.67 -0.83 3.22
C ILE A 167 -16.43 -0.03 2.15
N TYR A 168 -15.74 0.87 1.44
CA TYR A 168 -16.36 1.79 0.47
C TYR A 168 -16.10 1.40 -0.99
N GLU A 169 -15.55 0.20 -1.23
CA GLU A 169 -15.24 -0.34 -2.56
C GLU A 169 -14.41 0.61 -3.46
N ILE A 170 -13.41 1.26 -2.86
CA ILE A 170 -12.61 2.31 -3.52
C ILE A 170 -11.39 1.69 -4.22
N PRO A 171 -11.22 1.88 -5.55
CA PRO A 171 -10.03 1.42 -6.25
C PRO A 171 -8.78 2.20 -5.84
N TYR A 172 -7.59 1.72 -6.22
CA TYR A 172 -6.37 2.51 -6.04
C TYR A 172 -6.43 3.80 -6.86
N LEU A 173 -6.24 4.96 -6.23
CA LEU A 173 -6.24 6.25 -6.93
C LEU A 173 -4.81 6.57 -7.39
N SER A 174 -4.34 5.78 -8.36
CA SER A 174 -3.09 6.00 -9.08
C SER A 174 -3.29 5.64 -10.54
N LEU A 175 -2.57 6.30 -11.43
CA LEU A 175 -2.53 5.95 -12.85
C LEU A 175 -1.86 4.60 -13.10
N TYR A 176 -1.02 4.17 -12.17
CA TYR A 176 -0.10 3.05 -12.37
C TYR A 176 -0.55 1.78 -11.64
N VAL A 177 -1.55 1.89 -10.76
CA VAL A 177 -2.03 0.79 -9.94
C VAL A 177 -3.53 0.63 -10.17
N ASP A 178 -3.95 -0.57 -10.54
CA ASP A 178 -5.37 -0.92 -10.68
C ASP A 178 -5.98 -1.29 -9.32
#